data_AF-A0P5T2-F1
#
_entry.id   AF-A0P5T2-F1
#
_cell.length_a   1.000
_cell.length_b   1.000
_cell.length_c   1.000
_cell.angle_alpha   90.00
_cell.angle_beta   90.00
_cell.angle_gamma   90.00
#
_symmetry.space_group_name_H-M   'P 1'
#
loop_
_entity.id
_entity.type
_entity.pdbx_description
1 polymer ?
#
loop_
_entity_poly.entity_id
_entity_poly.type
_entity_poly.pdbx_seq_one_letter_code
_entity_poly.pdbx_strand_id
1 'polypeptide(L)'
;MAKNILQTQLDDDETEFISKTALKRDSKKIQAFGKSIGDLSIDQIKSFDLPDAVFNAITEYKSLKSNAAKNRQVQYLGKLLREIDLTQAYQQMDQLKNGSQIEIRKNHIVESWRDKLIQDKEALTKLINEFPHIDRQLIRQLIQNAIKEKKDSKPPKFYRQIFRYLKEQIV
;
A
#
# COMPACT_ATOMS: atom_id res chain seq x y z
N MET A 1 52.87 -36.13 -44.32
CA MET A 1 51.54 -35.48 -44.15
C MET A 1 51.00 -35.87 -42.78
N ALA A 2 50.28 -34.96 -42.14
CA ALA A 2 50.27 -34.72 -40.69
C ALA A 2 49.72 -35.84 -39.78
N LYS A 3 50.15 -35.74 -38.52
CA LYS A 3 49.93 -36.61 -37.36
C LYS A 3 48.83 -35.99 -36.47
N ASN A 4 48.07 -36.86 -35.83
CA ASN A 4 47.58 -36.79 -34.44
C ASN A 4 46.27 -36.09 -34.03
N ILE A 5 45.64 -36.82 -33.12
CA ILE A 5 44.44 -36.62 -32.31
C ILE A 5 44.69 -35.61 -31.18
N LEU A 6 43.73 -34.73 -30.89
CA LEU A 6 43.33 -34.21 -29.55
C LEU A 6 42.06 -33.33 -29.80
N GLN A 7 40.85 -33.77 -29.49
CA GLN A 7 40.21 -33.86 -28.17
C GLN A 7 39.70 -32.52 -27.62
N THR A 8 38.37 -32.48 -27.45
CA THR A 8 37.59 -31.75 -26.44
C THR A 8 37.78 -30.25 -26.28
N GLN A 9 36.70 -29.50 -26.55
CA GLN A 9 36.07 -28.64 -25.53
C GLN A 9 34.69 -28.19 -26.02
N LEU A 10 33.68 -28.84 -25.45
CA LEU A 10 32.36 -28.26 -25.22
C LEU A 10 32.58 -27.23 -24.11
N ASP A 11 32.46 -25.94 -24.42
CA ASP A 11 32.32 -24.92 -23.40
C ASP A 11 30.83 -24.59 -23.27
N ASP A 12 30.30 -24.99 -22.11
CA ASP A 12 29.02 -24.61 -21.54
C ASP A 12 28.90 -23.08 -21.48
N ASP A 13 28.35 -22.46 -22.53
CA ASP A 13 27.69 -21.17 -22.36
C ASP A 13 26.29 -21.44 -21.82
N GLU A 14 26.22 -21.71 -20.52
CA GLU A 14 25.03 -21.64 -19.68
C GLU A 14 24.59 -20.17 -19.55
N THR A 15 24.41 -19.48 -20.68
CA THR A 15 23.72 -18.21 -20.72
C THR A 15 22.25 -18.53 -20.52
N GLU A 16 21.78 -18.38 -19.27
CA GLU A 16 20.36 -18.27 -18.95
C GLU A 16 19.69 -17.42 -20.04
N PHE A 17 18.90 -18.06 -20.90
CA PHE A 17 18.08 -17.37 -21.89
C PHE A 17 17.00 -16.61 -21.12
N ILE A 18 17.34 -15.44 -20.59
CA ILE A 18 16.39 -14.51 -19.99
C ILE A 18 15.45 -14.11 -21.12
N SER A 19 14.24 -14.67 -21.11
CA SER A 19 13.27 -14.42 -22.16
C SER A 19 13.02 -12.91 -22.30
N LYS A 20 12.86 -12.42 -23.53
CA LYS A 20 12.49 -11.01 -23.81
C LYS A 20 11.25 -10.58 -23.00
N THR A 21 10.42 -11.53 -22.60
CA THR A 21 9.23 -11.34 -21.77
C THR A 21 9.57 -11.06 -20.30
N ALA A 22 10.61 -11.72 -19.74
CA ALA A 22 11.09 -11.49 -18.37
C ALA A 22 11.70 -10.09 -18.22
N LEU A 23 12.61 -9.70 -19.11
CA LEU A 23 13.20 -8.35 -19.12
C LEU A 23 12.16 -7.24 -19.20
N LYS A 24 11.10 -7.45 -20.02
CA LYS A 24 9.97 -6.51 -20.10
C LYS A 24 9.19 -6.44 -18.79
N ARG A 25 8.98 -7.57 -18.12
CA ARG A 25 8.27 -7.64 -16.83
C ARG A 25 9.06 -6.91 -15.74
N ASP A 26 10.37 -7.10 -15.69
CA ASP A 26 11.22 -6.47 -14.67
C ASP A 26 11.35 -4.96 -14.87
N SER A 27 11.49 -4.52 -16.13
CA SER A 27 11.42 -3.08 -16.46
C SER A 27 10.10 -2.44 -16.00
N LYS A 28 8.96 -3.12 -16.21
CA LYS A 28 7.65 -2.64 -15.71
C LYS A 28 7.58 -2.62 -14.18
N LYS A 29 8.12 -3.63 -13.48
CA LYS A 29 8.16 -3.67 -12.01
C LYS A 29 8.95 -2.49 -11.45
N ILE A 30 10.12 -2.21 -12.02
CA ILE A 30 10.99 -1.11 -11.57
C ILE A 30 10.33 0.25 -11.82
N GLN A 31 9.70 0.45 -12.97
CA GLN A 31 8.94 1.69 -13.24
C GLN A 31 7.74 1.85 -12.30
N ALA A 32 7.00 0.77 -12.05
CA ALA A 32 5.89 0.78 -11.10
C ALA A 32 6.36 1.10 -9.67
N PHE A 33 7.53 0.59 -9.28
CA PHE A 33 8.17 0.89 -8.01
C PHE A 33 8.56 2.36 -7.89
N GLY A 34 9.26 2.91 -8.89
CA GLY A 34 9.62 4.33 -8.91
C GLY A 34 8.40 5.25 -8.84
N LYS A 35 7.31 4.90 -9.54
CA LYS A 35 6.02 5.59 -9.40
C LYS A 35 5.46 5.49 -7.98
N SER A 36 5.44 4.28 -7.40
CA SER A 36 4.92 4.05 -6.05
C SER A 36 5.68 4.84 -5.00
N ILE A 37 7.01 4.93 -5.10
CA ILE A 37 7.81 5.75 -4.16
C ILE A 37 7.48 7.23 -4.33
N GLY A 38 7.27 7.70 -5.55
CA GLY A 38 6.89 9.10 -5.83
C GLY A 38 5.60 9.56 -5.16
N ASP A 39 4.70 8.63 -4.83
CA ASP A 39 3.44 8.90 -4.13
C ASP A 39 3.60 8.97 -2.60
N LEU A 40 4.77 8.59 -2.05
CA LEU A 40 5.05 8.61 -0.61
C LEU A 40 5.40 10.02 -0.08
N SER A 41 5.38 10.20 1.25
CA SER A 41 5.86 11.43 1.89
C SER A 41 7.39 11.58 1.74
N ILE A 42 7.92 12.79 1.86
CA ILE A 42 9.38 13.02 1.76
C ILE A 42 10.12 12.24 2.84
N ASP A 43 9.58 12.17 4.05
CA ASP A 43 10.19 11.43 5.16
C ASP A 43 10.20 9.91 4.92
N GLN A 44 9.12 9.37 4.32
CA GLN A 44 9.08 7.97 3.89
C GLN A 44 10.08 7.70 2.77
N ILE A 45 10.26 8.62 1.81
CA ILE A 45 11.25 8.44 0.74
C ILE A 45 12.67 8.39 1.33
N LYS A 46 12.98 9.25 2.31
CA LYS A 46 14.28 9.25 3.00
C LYS A 46 14.57 7.95 3.74
N SER A 47 13.54 7.27 4.28
CA SER A 47 13.76 6.00 5.01
C SER A 47 14.19 4.83 4.13
N PHE A 48 14.06 4.95 2.79
CA PHE A 48 14.56 3.93 1.86
C PHE A 48 16.09 3.97 1.66
N ASP A 49 16.77 5.00 2.18
CA ASP A 49 18.23 5.16 2.07
C ASP A 49 18.74 4.99 0.62
N LEU A 50 18.03 5.59 -0.33
CA LEU A 50 18.35 5.51 -1.75
C LEU A 50 19.47 6.50 -2.09
N PRO A 51 20.33 6.20 -3.09
CA PRO A 51 21.35 7.14 -3.54
C PRO A 51 20.78 8.51 -3.93
N ASP A 52 21.55 9.57 -3.71
CA ASP A 52 21.12 10.96 -3.95
C ASP A 52 20.55 11.18 -5.35
N ALA A 53 21.13 10.54 -6.37
CA ALA A 53 20.63 10.62 -7.74
C ALA A 53 19.18 10.10 -7.88
N VAL A 54 18.86 9.00 -7.20
CA VAL A 54 17.51 8.42 -7.17
C VAL A 54 16.57 9.29 -6.33
N PHE A 55 17.02 9.73 -5.16
CA PHE A 55 16.24 10.60 -4.29
C PHE A 55 15.84 11.91 -4.99
N ASN A 56 16.80 12.57 -5.66
CA ASN A 56 16.57 13.79 -6.42
C ASN A 56 15.60 13.55 -7.59
N ALA A 57 15.76 12.44 -8.31
CA ALA A 57 14.85 12.09 -9.39
C ALA A 57 13.40 11.84 -8.91
N ILE A 58 13.21 11.26 -7.71
CA ILE A 58 11.90 11.03 -7.09
C ILE A 58 11.26 12.36 -6.65
N THR A 59 12.03 13.23 -6.01
CA THR A 59 11.52 14.54 -5.56
C THR A 59 11.15 15.43 -6.75
N GLU A 60 11.94 15.39 -7.82
CA GLU A 60 11.59 16.03 -9.09
C GLU A 60 10.28 15.45 -9.65
N TYR A 61 10.15 14.12 -9.74
CA TYR A 61 8.92 13.45 -10.20
C TYR A 61 7.66 13.95 -9.47
N LYS A 62 7.77 14.16 -8.15
CA LYS A 62 6.69 14.65 -7.30
C LYS A 62 6.30 16.10 -7.60
N SER A 63 7.26 16.94 -7.98
CA SER A 63 7.01 18.36 -8.30
C SER A 63 6.41 18.58 -9.70
N LEU A 64 6.61 17.62 -10.62
CA LEU A 64 6.10 17.69 -11.99
C LEU A 64 4.56 17.66 -12.00
N LYS A 65 3.95 18.57 -12.77
CA LYS A 65 2.49 18.64 -12.95
C LYS A 65 1.99 17.93 -14.21
N SER A 66 2.80 17.90 -15.28
CA SER A 66 2.42 17.31 -16.56
C SER A 66 2.61 15.80 -16.58
N ASN A 67 1.59 15.07 -17.05
CA ASN A 67 1.66 13.62 -17.23
C ASN A 67 2.78 13.19 -18.20
N ALA A 68 3.05 13.99 -19.24
CA ALA A 68 4.14 13.70 -20.17
C ALA A 68 5.51 13.82 -19.50
N ALA A 69 5.70 14.87 -18.67
CA ALA A 69 6.93 15.05 -17.91
C ALA A 69 7.11 13.94 -16.85
N LYS A 70 6.05 13.61 -16.12
CA LYS A 70 6.03 12.49 -15.17
C LYS A 70 6.43 11.17 -15.84
N ASN A 71 5.89 10.87 -17.01
CA ASN A 71 6.21 9.63 -17.72
C ASN A 71 7.69 9.56 -18.13
N ARG A 72 8.27 10.67 -18.60
CA ARG A 72 9.71 10.74 -18.91
C ARG A 72 10.56 10.56 -17.65
N GLN A 73 10.16 11.20 -16.56
CA GLN A 73 10.87 11.08 -15.29
C GLN A 73 10.82 9.66 -14.72
N VAL A 74 9.69 8.94 -14.87
CA VAL A 74 9.59 7.51 -14.50
C VAL A 74 10.52 6.64 -15.33
N GLN A 75 10.72 6.94 -16.61
CA GLN A 75 11.67 6.21 -17.45
C GLN A 75 13.11 6.45 -16.99
N TYR A 76 13.46 7.69 -16.66
CA TYR A 76 14.76 8.05 -16.10
C TYR A 76 15.00 7.38 -14.74
N LEU A 77 14.03 7.46 -13.82
CA LEU A 77 14.04 6.73 -12.56
C LEU A 77 14.24 5.23 -12.78
N GLY A 78 13.53 4.65 -13.76
CA GLY A 78 13.66 3.25 -14.09
C GLY A 78 15.02 2.86 -14.66
N LYS A 79 15.82 3.82 -15.18
CA LYS A 79 17.23 3.59 -15.53
C LYS A 79 18.09 3.56 -14.26
N LEU A 80 17.98 4.58 -13.42
CA LEU A 80 18.77 4.68 -12.17
C LEU A 80 18.51 3.50 -11.23
N LEU A 81 17.24 3.12 -11.07
CA LEU A 81 16.82 2.01 -10.21
C LEU A 81 17.30 0.64 -10.71
N ARG A 82 17.65 0.50 -12.00
CA ARG A 82 18.23 -0.74 -12.55
C ARG A 82 19.71 -0.91 -12.21
N GLU A 83 20.38 0.17 -11.81
CA GLU A 83 21.81 0.18 -11.52
C GLU A 83 22.10 -0.10 -10.04
N ILE A 84 21.07 -0.33 -9.21
CA ILE A 84 21.19 -0.54 -7.76
C ILE A 84 20.44 -1.80 -7.31
N ASP A 85 20.85 -2.36 -6.17
CA ASP A 85 20.10 -3.43 -5.51
C ASP A 85 18.86 -2.86 -4.80
N LEU A 86 17.68 -3.29 -5.24
CA LEU A 86 16.40 -2.85 -4.71
C LEU A 86 15.77 -3.83 -3.72
N THR A 87 16.44 -4.92 -3.36
CA THR A 87 15.85 -6.00 -2.55
C THR A 87 15.29 -5.47 -1.23
N GLN A 88 16.07 -4.68 -0.50
CA GLN A 88 15.62 -4.06 0.76
C GLN A 88 14.52 -3.03 0.53
N ALA A 89 14.65 -2.21 -0.51
CA ALA A 89 13.68 -1.18 -0.84
C ALA A 89 12.31 -1.79 -1.22
N TYR A 90 12.31 -2.94 -1.89
CA TYR A 90 11.07 -3.69 -2.16
C TYR A 90 10.44 -4.25 -0.89
N GLN A 91 11.23 -4.81 0.02
CA GLN A 91 10.72 -5.33 1.29
C GLN A 91 10.10 -4.22 2.14
N GLN A 92 10.77 -3.08 2.27
CA GLN A 92 10.24 -1.92 2.99
C GLN A 92 8.95 -1.39 2.36
N MET A 93 8.89 -1.28 1.03
CA MET A 93 7.68 -0.88 0.32
C MET A 93 6.51 -1.85 0.60
N ASP A 94 6.78 -3.14 0.65
CA ASP A 94 5.76 -4.14 0.95
C ASP A 94 5.27 -4.03 2.40
N GLN A 95 6.16 -3.81 3.37
CA GLN A 95 5.80 -3.54 4.76
C GLN A 95 4.90 -2.31 4.89
N LEU A 96 5.22 -1.21 4.21
CA LEU A 96 4.40 0.00 4.19
C LEU A 96 3.01 -0.26 3.60
N LYS A 97 2.94 -0.99 2.47
CA LYS A 97 1.68 -1.37 1.84
C LYS A 97 0.85 -2.29 2.75
N ASN A 98 1.49 -3.22 3.43
CA ASN A 98 0.83 -4.13 4.35
C ASN A 98 0.27 -3.38 5.57
N GLY A 99 1.04 -2.45 6.15
CA GLY A 99 0.55 -1.57 7.20
C GLY A 99 -0.70 -0.78 6.79
N SER A 100 -0.64 -0.12 5.62
CA SER A 100 -1.78 0.63 5.09
C SER A 100 -3.00 -0.26 4.84
N GLN A 101 -2.81 -1.45 4.26
CA GLN A 101 -3.91 -2.39 4.04
C GLN A 101 -4.54 -2.87 5.35
N ILE A 102 -3.74 -3.11 6.39
CA ILE A 102 -4.24 -3.48 7.72
C ILE A 102 -5.10 -2.34 8.28
N GLU A 103 -4.63 -1.10 8.21
CA GLU A 103 -5.40 0.07 8.66
C GLU A 103 -6.72 0.24 7.89
N ILE A 104 -6.69 0.06 6.56
CA ILE A 104 -7.90 0.10 5.73
C ILE A 104 -8.88 -0.99 6.15
N ARG A 105 -8.42 -2.23 6.36
CA ARG A 105 -9.27 -3.33 6.84
C ARG A 105 -9.87 -3.03 8.21
N LYS A 106 -9.05 -2.51 9.14
CA LYS A 106 -9.52 -2.08 10.47
C LYS A 106 -10.61 -1.02 10.36
N ASN A 107 -10.43 -0.01 9.51
CA ASN A 107 -11.45 1.01 9.26
C ASN A 107 -12.75 0.39 8.70
N HIS A 108 -12.66 -0.54 7.74
CA HIS A 108 -13.84 -1.21 7.19
C HIS A 108 -14.59 -2.06 8.22
N ILE A 109 -13.89 -2.72 9.15
CA ILE A 109 -14.52 -3.44 10.27
C ILE A 109 -15.36 -2.46 11.10
N VAL A 110 -14.79 -1.32 11.46
CA VAL A 110 -15.48 -0.28 12.23
C VAL A 110 -16.68 0.31 11.46
N GLU A 111 -16.53 0.56 10.17
CA GLU A 111 -17.63 1.02 9.29
C GLU A 111 -18.76 0.01 9.25
N SER A 112 -18.45 -1.28 9.05
CA SER A 112 -19.44 -2.35 9.02
C SER A 112 -20.21 -2.45 10.33
N TRP A 113 -19.52 -2.34 11.46
CA TRP A 113 -20.17 -2.33 12.77
C TRP A 113 -21.09 -1.14 12.95
N ARG A 114 -20.61 0.08 12.69
CA ARG A 114 -21.43 1.30 12.76
C ARG A 114 -22.71 1.17 11.94
N ASP A 115 -22.59 0.68 10.70
CA ASP A 115 -23.72 0.57 9.78
C ASP A 115 -24.74 -0.46 10.28
N LYS A 116 -24.26 -1.62 10.77
CA LYS A 116 -25.11 -2.65 11.38
C LYS A 116 -25.83 -2.15 12.63
N LEU A 117 -25.14 -1.42 13.52
CA LEU A 117 -25.70 -0.91 14.78
C LEU A 117 -26.86 0.07 14.57
N ILE A 118 -26.89 0.77 13.43
CA ILE A 118 -27.97 1.71 13.09
C ILE A 118 -29.16 0.98 12.45
N GLN A 119 -28.90 -0.11 11.74
CA GLN A 119 -29.93 -0.88 11.03
C GLN A 119 -30.62 -1.91 11.92
N ASP A 120 -29.86 -2.57 12.80
CA ASP A 120 -30.30 -3.72 13.58
C ASP A 120 -30.01 -3.51 15.08
N LYS A 121 -31.05 -3.68 15.90
CA LYS A 121 -30.95 -3.59 17.37
C LYS A 121 -30.18 -4.78 17.96
N GLU A 122 -30.19 -5.94 17.30
CA GLU A 122 -29.45 -7.13 17.75
C GLU A 122 -27.94 -6.99 17.53
N ALA A 123 -27.53 -6.13 16.60
CA ALA A 123 -26.12 -5.85 16.34
C ALA A 123 -25.39 -5.32 17.59
N LEU A 124 -26.09 -4.60 18.48
CA LEU A 124 -25.50 -4.15 19.74
C LEU A 124 -25.14 -5.33 20.64
N THR A 125 -26.01 -6.33 20.73
CA THR A 125 -25.72 -7.54 21.54
C THR A 125 -24.51 -8.29 20.98
N LYS A 126 -24.43 -8.43 19.64
CA LYS A 126 -23.29 -9.06 18.97
C LYS A 126 -21.99 -8.30 19.23
N LEU A 127 -22.02 -6.96 19.12
CA LEU A 127 -20.86 -6.10 19.40
C LEU A 127 -20.35 -6.28 20.84
N ILE A 128 -21.25 -6.25 21.83
CA ILE A 128 -20.87 -6.39 23.24
C ILE A 128 -20.33 -7.78 23.55
N ASN A 129 -20.84 -8.83 22.87
CA ASN A 129 -20.30 -10.18 23.02
C ASN A 129 -18.88 -10.29 22.46
N GLU A 130 -18.58 -9.61 21.34
CA GLU A 130 -17.25 -9.62 20.73
C GLU A 130 -16.26 -8.70 21.45
N PHE A 131 -16.75 -7.57 21.99
CA PHE A 131 -15.96 -6.57 22.70
C PHE A 131 -16.60 -6.22 24.05
N PRO A 132 -16.41 -7.05 25.09
CA PRO A 132 -17.07 -6.88 26.39
C PRO A 132 -16.69 -5.62 27.16
N HIS A 133 -15.55 -5.00 26.83
CA HIS A 133 -15.05 -3.77 27.44
C HIS A 133 -15.78 -2.50 26.96
N ILE A 134 -16.55 -2.57 25.87
CA ILE A 134 -17.28 -1.43 25.35
C ILE A 134 -18.38 -1.00 26.33
N ASP A 135 -18.42 0.30 26.65
CA ASP A 135 -19.52 0.88 27.42
C ASP A 135 -20.84 0.76 26.66
N ARG A 136 -21.66 -0.19 27.10
CA ARG A 136 -22.97 -0.52 26.55
C ARG A 136 -23.94 0.65 26.60
N GLN A 137 -23.88 1.48 27.64
CA GLN A 137 -24.82 2.57 27.81
C GLN A 137 -24.46 3.73 26.88
N LEU A 138 -23.16 4.07 26.79
CA LEU A 138 -22.67 5.10 25.88
C LEU A 138 -22.98 4.75 24.43
N ILE A 139 -22.63 3.55 23.97
CA ILE A 139 -22.86 3.15 22.56
C ILE A 139 -24.35 3.13 22.22
N ARG A 140 -25.22 2.71 23.15
CA ARG A 140 -26.67 2.72 22.97
C ARG A 140 -27.21 4.13 22.78
N GLN A 141 -26.73 5.10 23.57
CA GLN A 141 -27.12 6.51 23.43
C GLN A 141 -26.69 7.07 22.07
N LEU A 142 -25.46 6.78 21.65
CA LEU A 142 -24.95 7.20 20.34
C LEU A 142 -25.80 6.63 19.19
N ILE A 143 -26.17 5.35 19.25
CA ILE A 143 -27.03 4.70 18.25
C ILE A 143 -28.41 5.36 18.19
N GLN A 144 -29.07 5.54 19.34
CA GLN A 144 -30.41 6.16 19.38
C GLN A 144 -30.39 7.58 18.79
N ASN A 145 -29.38 8.36 19.14
CA ASN A 145 -29.23 9.71 18.64
C ASN A 145 -28.91 9.73 17.13
N ALA A 146 -28.10 8.80 16.63
CA ALA A 146 -27.81 8.67 15.21
C ALA A 146 -29.06 8.27 14.39
N ILE A 147 -29.89 7.36 14.91
CA ILE A 147 -31.17 7.01 14.28
C ILE A 147 -32.11 8.22 14.24
N LYS A 148 -32.17 8.99 15.34
CA LYS A 148 -32.97 10.21 15.41
C LYS A 148 -32.47 11.29 14.44
N GLU A 149 -31.16 11.52 14.36
CA GLU A 149 -30.56 12.44 13.38
C GLU A 149 -30.89 12.06 11.94
N LYS A 150 -30.80 10.76 11.61
CA LYS A 150 -31.15 10.25 10.29
C LYS A 150 -32.63 10.47 9.98
N LYS A 151 -33.52 10.26 10.95
CA LYS A 151 -34.96 10.50 10.81
C LYS A 151 -35.29 11.99 10.64
N ASP A 152 -34.59 12.85 11.35
CA ASP A 152 -34.77 14.31 11.30
C ASP A 152 -34.02 14.97 10.11
N SER A 153 -33.40 14.19 9.23
CA SER A 153 -32.55 14.68 8.11
C SER A 153 -31.46 15.66 8.57
N LYS A 154 -30.95 15.49 9.79
CA LYS A 154 -29.91 16.33 10.38
C LYS A 154 -28.52 15.87 9.92
N PRO A 155 -27.50 16.76 10.00
CA PRO A 155 -26.11 16.37 9.76
C PRO A 155 -25.71 15.17 10.64
N PRO A 156 -24.96 14.19 10.10
CA PRO A 156 -24.71 12.90 10.75
C PRO A 156 -23.60 12.99 11.81
N LYS A 157 -23.83 13.74 12.89
CA LYS A 157 -22.85 13.96 13.96
C LYS A 157 -22.66 12.69 14.78
N PHE A 158 -23.74 12.08 15.28
CA PHE A 158 -23.64 10.88 16.11
C PHE A 158 -23.15 9.68 15.30
N TYR A 159 -23.46 9.62 14.00
CA TYR A 159 -22.90 8.63 13.08
C TYR A 159 -21.36 8.66 13.06
N ARG A 160 -20.78 9.86 12.99
CA ARG A 160 -19.31 10.05 13.04
C ARG A 160 -18.75 9.74 14.42
N GLN A 161 -19.50 10.03 15.49
CA GLN A 161 -19.10 9.71 16.87
C GLN A 161 -19.06 8.20 17.12
N ILE A 162 -20.04 7.43 16.62
CA ILE A 162 -20.01 5.95 16.69
C ILE A 162 -18.73 5.42 16.06
N PHE A 163 -18.38 5.89 14.85
CA PHE A 163 -17.15 5.46 14.18
C PHE A 163 -15.91 5.76 15.03
N ARG A 164 -15.78 6.98 15.55
CA ARG A 164 -14.62 7.37 16.37
C ARG A 164 -14.51 6.51 17.62
N TYR A 165 -15.61 6.35 18.34
CA TYR A 165 -15.64 5.56 19.56
C TYR A 165 -15.30 4.08 19.30
N LEU A 166 -15.91 3.46 18.28
CA LEU A 166 -15.59 2.08 17.92
C LEU A 166 -14.14 1.94 17.45
N LYS A 167 -13.59 2.91 16.72
CA LYS A 167 -12.18 2.92 16.35
C LYS A 167 -11.28 2.92 17.59
N GLU A 168 -11.57 3.75 18.59
CA GLU A 168 -10.79 3.79 19.84
C GLU A 168 -10.87 2.49 20.66
N GLN A 169 -11.98 1.73 20.54
CA GLN A 169 -12.19 0.52 21.34
C GLN A 169 -11.81 -0.78 20.64
N ILE A 170 -11.74 -0.80 19.30
CA ILE A 170 -11.51 -2.03 18.49
C ILE A 170 -10.14 -2.04 17.81
N VAL A 171 -9.59 -0.87 17.46
CA VAL A 171 -8.40 -0.73 16.59
C VAL A 171 -7.14 -0.41 17.37
#